data_AF-A0A238WVD0-F1
#
_entry.id   AF-A0A238WVD0-F1
#
_cell.length_a   1.000
_cell.length_b   1.000
_cell.length_c   1.000
_cell.angle_alpha   90.00
_cell.angle_beta   90.00
_cell.angle_gamma   90.00
#
_symmetry.space_group_name_H-M   'P 1'
#
loop_
_entity.id
_entity.type
_entity.pdbx_description
1 polymer ?
#
loop_
_entity_poly.entity_id
_entity_poly.type
_entity_poly.pdbx_seq_one_letter_code
_entity_poly.pdbx_strand_id
1 'polypeptide(L)'
;MKDLSTSPAACVDPISDSRYPVLEPFTGPQPKLPQYWKCTCLLHPFSPIQSNSTPADKASPFFEICTATVYYAEGIGLNALLVGSSGKKWFYKVTSSGTTVSIDGGSFNPINIGWSIPTTNWFGNESSKAKCAGTSYLNWMKAQKVDWWKIPVGNASPPPATWMWFDHNTNFPVRLMFGQGPVASPSMGDVNQLALFQMFSFTYFPSFEKLTSNPLNSPMVAPAIDGFSFGNPNNYELFTWNTNFGMTVFMTPVNEEFNPLPTRVLYNYRDDAQYRVSSDRSQSTLMKFTYNPVNPYTSQEALLTGTAPSGITPPANSGAGFLIDYLGDKITKAIGFGKFQFPQQRPNWVQTPAVQARIQATIVGNPVLCPNVRVTVVGVLFPPSSPNYPDSTYLWTWYSPLSGDGRRSRPVTFMQSQSGVGVGTSLALADYFDYEEFAAPIPPCNFAVPPCDFTIEAKPTPGTDENPKPAYPWLDTGIKMNAKTVAIIKYIDGLWTANPNINNGKLYNAAGNPTFINAKPGYALPNANEGALVGRIGQTVFLIGLGATTPAGLVGKLELCINDDLKGIYGAGLTDNKGSVHVHISVENKF
;
A
#
# COMPACT_ATOMS: atom_id res chain seq x y z
N MET A 1 25.84 2.96 16.70
CA MET A 1 25.54 3.75 15.48
C MET A 1 25.93 5.19 15.78
N LYS A 2 26.58 5.90 14.85
CA LYS A 2 26.61 7.36 14.94
C LYS A 2 25.23 7.85 14.52
N ASP A 3 24.58 8.50 15.47
CA ASP A 3 23.47 9.42 15.30
C ASP A 3 23.69 10.29 14.03
N LEU A 4 22.62 10.49 13.26
CA LEU A 4 22.62 11.36 12.06
C LEU A 4 22.97 12.82 12.41
N SER A 5 23.08 13.18 13.68
CA SER A 5 23.49 14.51 14.14
C SER A 5 24.97 14.87 13.88
N THR A 6 25.87 13.95 13.47
CA THR A 6 27.32 14.22 13.43
C THR A 6 28.14 13.71 12.23
N SER A 7 27.53 13.28 11.11
CA SER A 7 28.31 13.00 9.89
C SER A 7 28.46 14.26 9.02
N PRO A 8 29.68 14.78 8.77
CA PRO A 8 29.88 15.98 7.94
C PRO A 8 29.73 15.72 6.43
N ALA A 9 29.62 14.46 6.00
CA ALA A 9 29.27 14.13 4.62
C ALA A 9 27.74 13.98 4.53
N ALA A 10 27.11 14.83 3.70
CA ALA A 10 25.69 14.70 3.37
C ALA A 10 25.42 13.27 2.88
N CYS A 11 24.39 12.64 3.42
CA CYS A 11 23.98 11.33 2.94
C CYS A 11 23.50 11.49 1.50
N VAL A 12 24.25 10.92 0.55
CA VAL A 12 23.90 11.01 -0.87
C VAL A 12 22.90 9.90 -1.17
N ASP A 13 21.73 10.30 -1.69
CA ASP A 13 20.79 9.36 -2.29
C ASP A 13 21.44 8.74 -3.54
N PRO A 14 21.57 7.40 -3.63
CA PRO A 14 22.13 6.76 -4.80
C PRO A 14 21.25 6.93 -6.06
N ILE A 15 19.99 7.33 -5.92
CA ILE A 15 19.10 7.64 -7.04
C ILE A 15 18.94 9.15 -7.16
N SER A 16 19.42 9.72 -8.27
CA SER A 16 19.24 11.14 -8.56
C SER A 16 17.79 11.50 -8.87
N ASP A 17 17.41 12.74 -8.55
CA ASP A 17 16.06 13.27 -8.79
C ASP A 17 15.60 13.19 -10.25
N SER A 18 16.53 13.27 -11.21
CA SER A 18 16.25 13.11 -12.64
C SER A 18 15.74 11.73 -13.05
N ARG A 19 15.86 10.73 -12.17
CA ARG A 19 15.42 9.34 -12.39
C ARG A 19 14.01 9.10 -11.86
N TYR A 20 13.44 10.04 -11.11
CA TYR A 20 12.04 9.96 -10.71
C TYR A 20 11.13 10.07 -11.93
N PRO A 21 9.98 9.39 -11.90
CA PRO A 21 8.99 9.58 -12.96
C PRO A 21 8.41 11.00 -12.89
N VAL A 22 8.10 11.54 -14.06
CA VAL A 22 7.61 12.92 -14.23
C VAL A 22 6.25 12.88 -14.92
N LEU A 23 5.29 13.58 -14.34
CA LEU A 23 3.96 13.80 -14.89
C LEU A 23 3.96 15.20 -15.52
N GLU A 24 3.84 15.25 -16.84
CA GLU A 24 3.77 16.50 -17.58
C GLU A 24 2.34 17.06 -17.52
N PRO A 25 2.15 18.39 -17.43
CA PRO A 25 0.82 18.99 -17.50
C PRO A 25 0.12 18.64 -18.80
N PHE A 26 -1.18 18.34 -18.72
CA PHE A 26 -2.03 18.08 -19.88
C PHE A 26 -3.35 18.85 -19.75
N THR A 27 -3.76 19.52 -20.82
CA THR A 27 -5.00 20.33 -20.89
C THR A 27 -5.89 19.94 -22.07
N GLY A 28 -5.63 18.78 -22.68
CA GLY A 28 -6.45 18.28 -23.78
C GLY A 28 -7.88 17.93 -23.32
N PRO A 29 -8.79 17.77 -24.29
CA PRO A 29 -10.18 17.47 -24.00
C PRO A 29 -10.30 16.09 -23.36
N GLN A 30 -11.39 15.90 -22.62
CA GLN A 30 -11.77 14.60 -22.09
C GLN A 30 -11.92 13.57 -23.23
N PRO A 31 -11.28 12.39 -23.12
CA PRO A 31 -11.37 11.35 -24.14
C PRO A 31 -12.83 10.94 -24.41
N LYS A 32 -13.19 10.90 -25.69
CA LYS A 32 -14.47 10.39 -26.17
C LYS A 32 -14.23 9.22 -27.11
N LEU A 33 -14.95 8.13 -26.89
CA LEU A 33 -14.84 6.98 -27.76
C LEU A 33 -15.49 7.15 -29.13
N PRO A 34 -15.02 6.43 -30.15
CA PRO A 34 -15.76 6.29 -31.40
C PRO A 34 -17.14 5.65 -31.20
N GLN A 35 -18.06 5.95 -32.11
CA GLN A 35 -19.39 5.33 -32.16
C GLN A 35 -19.32 3.80 -32.35
N TYR A 36 -18.36 3.35 -33.17
CA TYR A 36 -18.10 1.94 -33.46
C TYR A 36 -16.63 1.64 -33.19
N TRP A 37 -16.37 0.60 -32.41
CA TRP A 37 -15.02 0.15 -32.15
C TRP A 37 -14.96 -1.34 -31.84
N LYS A 38 -13.76 -1.88 -31.94
CA LYS A 38 -13.40 -3.17 -31.39
C LYS A 38 -12.12 -3.05 -30.59
N CYS A 39 -11.96 -3.91 -29.60
CA CYS A 39 -10.70 -4.03 -28.87
C CYS A 39 -10.41 -5.46 -28.46
N THR A 40 -9.14 -5.68 -28.12
CA THR A 40 -8.70 -6.87 -27.40
C THR A 40 -8.20 -6.44 -26.04
N CYS A 41 -8.56 -7.19 -24.99
CA CYS A 41 -8.24 -6.86 -23.61
C CYS A 41 -7.56 -8.02 -22.87
N LEU A 42 -6.68 -7.68 -21.93
CA LEU A 42 -6.20 -8.58 -20.87
C LEU A 42 -6.82 -8.14 -19.53
N LEU A 43 -7.52 -9.06 -18.87
CA LEU A 43 -8.42 -8.80 -17.75
C LEU A 43 -7.94 -9.54 -16.50
N HIS A 44 -7.69 -8.81 -15.41
CA HIS A 44 -7.20 -9.35 -14.14
C HIS A 44 -8.34 -9.39 -13.11
N PRO A 45 -8.72 -10.56 -12.58
CA PRO A 45 -9.82 -10.66 -11.64
C PRO A 45 -9.46 -10.04 -10.28
N PHE A 46 -10.48 -9.72 -9.49
CA PHE A 46 -10.32 -9.22 -8.12
C PHE A 46 -9.80 -10.30 -7.17
N SER A 47 -10.22 -11.55 -7.36
CA SER A 47 -9.91 -12.63 -6.42
C SER A 47 -9.95 -14.00 -7.12
N PRO A 48 -9.38 -15.04 -6.51
CA PRO A 48 -9.75 -16.41 -6.85
C PRO A 48 -11.20 -16.69 -6.41
N ILE A 49 -11.72 -17.87 -6.75
CA ILE A 49 -13.01 -18.37 -6.23
C ILE A 49 -12.98 -18.30 -4.69
N GLN A 50 -14.07 -17.79 -4.11
CA GLN A 50 -14.24 -17.62 -2.66
C GLN A 50 -15.10 -18.75 -2.08
N SER A 51 -15.01 -18.95 -0.78
CA SER A 51 -15.75 -19.93 0.00
C SER A 51 -17.26 -19.70 -0.06
N ASN A 52 -17.66 -18.43 -0.16
CA ASN A 52 -19.04 -17.99 -0.32
C ASN A 52 -19.50 -17.90 -1.79
N SER A 53 -18.66 -18.25 -2.78
CA SER A 53 -19.04 -18.16 -4.20
C SER A 53 -20.16 -19.16 -4.55
N THR A 54 -21.22 -18.64 -5.17
CA THR A 54 -22.35 -19.44 -5.67
C THR A 54 -21.95 -20.30 -6.88
N PRO A 55 -22.79 -21.28 -7.29
CA PRO A 55 -22.56 -22.00 -8.54
C PRO A 55 -22.47 -21.09 -9.77
N ALA A 56 -23.24 -19.99 -9.80
CA ALA A 56 -23.19 -19.00 -10.88
C ALA A 56 -21.85 -18.24 -10.89
N ASP A 57 -21.35 -17.85 -9.72
CA ASP A 57 -20.04 -17.18 -9.59
C ASP A 57 -18.91 -18.09 -10.08
N LYS A 58 -18.92 -19.37 -9.68
CA LYS A 58 -17.95 -20.39 -10.12
C LYS A 58 -18.00 -20.69 -11.62
N ALA A 59 -19.14 -20.45 -12.26
CA ALA A 59 -19.32 -20.60 -13.69
C ALA A 59 -18.96 -19.33 -14.48
N SER A 60 -18.74 -18.20 -13.79
CA SER A 60 -18.41 -16.90 -14.40
C SER A 60 -16.90 -16.75 -14.69
N PRO A 61 -16.50 -15.83 -15.58
CA PRO A 61 -15.08 -15.55 -15.86
C PRO A 61 -14.37 -14.70 -14.79
N PHE A 62 -15.09 -14.16 -13.81
CA PHE A 62 -14.62 -13.04 -12.97
C PHE A 62 -13.61 -13.44 -11.87
N PHE A 63 -13.23 -14.73 -11.81
CA PHE A 63 -12.31 -15.29 -10.82
C PHE A 63 -11.03 -15.87 -11.43
N GLU A 64 -10.81 -15.64 -12.73
CA GLU A 64 -9.59 -16.05 -13.41
C GLU A 64 -9.11 -14.99 -14.40
N ILE A 65 -7.81 -15.02 -14.72
CA ILE A 65 -7.25 -14.14 -15.74
C ILE A 65 -7.88 -14.48 -17.09
N CYS A 66 -8.36 -13.45 -17.79
CA CYS A 66 -9.07 -13.60 -19.05
C CYS A 66 -8.43 -12.74 -20.14
N THR A 67 -8.58 -13.20 -21.37
CA THR A 67 -8.44 -12.36 -22.56
C THR A 67 -9.83 -12.12 -23.15
N ALA A 68 -10.05 -10.99 -23.80
CA ALA A 68 -11.37 -10.69 -24.39
C ALA A 68 -11.27 -9.99 -25.74
N THR A 69 -12.19 -10.32 -26.65
CA THR A 69 -12.51 -9.48 -27.82
C THR A 69 -13.84 -8.79 -27.55
N VAL A 70 -13.88 -7.47 -27.68
CA VAL A 70 -15.09 -6.68 -27.44
C VAL A 70 -15.43 -5.87 -28.69
N TYR A 71 -16.70 -5.92 -29.10
CA TYR A 71 -17.28 -5.13 -30.17
C TYR A 71 -18.35 -4.22 -29.59
N TYR A 72 -18.38 -2.98 -30.05
CA TYR A 72 -19.32 -1.98 -29.56
C TYR A 72 -19.96 -1.20 -30.71
N ALA A 73 -21.24 -0.90 -30.53
CA ALA A 73 -21.95 0.08 -31.32
C ALA A 73 -22.84 0.96 -30.43
N GLU A 74 -22.58 2.27 -30.46
CA GLU A 74 -23.28 3.27 -29.65
C GLU A 74 -24.80 3.17 -29.82
N GLY A 75 -25.50 3.09 -28.69
CA GLY A 75 -26.96 2.99 -28.64
C GLY A 75 -27.54 1.64 -29.09
N ILE A 76 -26.73 0.73 -29.63
CA ILE A 76 -27.20 -0.57 -30.17
C ILE A 76 -26.81 -1.71 -29.22
N GLY A 77 -25.53 -1.82 -28.86
CA GLY A 77 -25.09 -2.92 -27.99
C GLY A 77 -23.58 -3.11 -27.88
N LEU A 78 -23.21 -4.13 -27.10
CA LEU A 78 -21.85 -4.59 -26.87
C LEU A 78 -21.82 -6.12 -26.92
N ASN A 79 -20.97 -6.69 -27.77
CA ASN A 79 -20.69 -8.12 -27.82
C ASN A 79 -19.28 -8.38 -27.27
N ALA A 80 -19.12 -9.34 -26.36
CA ALA A 80 -17.82 -9.69 -25.81
C ALA A 80 -17.62 -11.20 -25.79
N LEU A 81 -16.48 -11.66 -26.29
CA LEU A 81 -16.00 -13.03 -26.11
C LEU A 81 -14.82 -13.03 -25.16
N LEU A 82 -15.03 -13.59 -23.97
CA LEU A 82 -14.00 -13.79 -22.95
C LEU A 82 -13.48 -15.23 -23.04
N VAL A 83 -12.16 -15.39 -22.92
CA VAL A 83 -11.48 -16.69 -22.82
C VAL A 83 -10.63 -16.67 -21.54
N GLY A 84 -10.92 -17.59 -20.63
CA GLY A 84 -10.23 -17.70 -19.34
C GLY A 84 -9.02 -18.62 -19.42
N SER A 85 -8.15 -18.54 -18.41
CA SER A 85 -7.01 -19.45 -18.24
C SER A 85 -7.39 -20.94 -18.19
N SER A 86 -8.62 -21.25 -17.79
CA SER A 86 -9.21 -22.59 -17.80
C SER A 86 -9.57 -23.10 -19.21
N GLY A 87 -9.46 -22.25 -20.24
CA GLY A 87 -9.88 -22.53 -21.61
C GLY A 87 -11.39 -22.37 -21.86
N LYS A 88 -12.17 -22.09 -20.82
CA LYS A 88 -13.60 -21.78 -20.94
C LYS A 88 -13.82 -20.48 -21.71
N LYS A 89 -14.98 -20.41 -22.37
CA LYS A 89 -15.40 -19.28 -23.20
C LYS A 89 -16.73 -18.74 -22.72
N TRP A 90 -16.88 -17.43 -22.74
CA TRP A 90 -18.13 -16.74 -22.42
C TRP A 90 -18.43 -15.69 -23.47
N PHE A 91 -19.57 -15.84 -24.12
CA PHE A 91 -20.07 -14.94 -25.15
C PHE A 91 -21.17 -14.10 -24.54
N TYR A 92 -20.89 -12.83 -24.29
CA TYR A 92 -21.87 -11.86 -23.80
C TYR A 92 -22.42 -11.04 -24.95
N LYS A 93 -23.74 -10.82 -24.92
CA LYS A 93 -24.42 -9.80 -25.74
C LYS A 93 -25.20 -8.89 -24.81
N VAL A 94 -24.84 -7.62 -24.79
CA VAL A 94 -25.48 -6.56 -24.02
C VAL A 94 -26.25 -5.67 -24.99
N THR A 95 -27.56 -5.60 -24.82
CA THR A 95 -28.45 -4.76 -25.63
C THR A 95 -29.36 -3.94 -24.72
N SER A 96 -30.20 -3.08 -25.30
CA SER A 96 -31.19 -2.31 -24.54
C SER A 96 -32.25 -3.19 -23.87
N SER A 97 -32.44 -4.41 -24.36
CA SER A 97 -33.37 -5.40 -23.77
C SER A 97 -32.76 -6.21 -22.62
N GLY A 98 -31.45 -6.09 -22.38
CA GLY A 98 -30.75 -6.78 -21.29
C GLY A 98 -29.47 -7.49 -21.75
N THR A 99 -28.96 -8.37 -20.87
CA THR A 99 -27.74 -9.13 -21.12
C THR A 99 -28.05 -10.60 -21.32
N THR A 100 -27.41 -11.21 -22.32
CA THR A 100 -27.43 -12.66 -22.53
C THR A 100 -26.02 -13.23 -22.54
N VAL A 101 -25.88 -14.47 -22.10
CA VAL A 101 -24.60 -15.20 -22.11
C VAL A 101 -24.74 -16.56 -22.78
N SER A 102 -23.70 -16.98 -23.47
CA SER A 102 -23.54 -18.32 -24.03
C SER A 102 -22.14 -18.86 -23.66
N ILE A 103 -22.02 -20.17 -23.48
CA ILE A 103 -20.73 -20.86 -23.25
C ILE A 103 -20.26 -21.67 -24.48
N ASP A 104 -21.12 -21.81 -25.49
CA ASP A 104 -20.88 -22.56 -26.73
C ASP A 104 -20.85 -21.65 -27.98
N GLY A 105 -21.23 -20.38 -27.83
CA GLY A 105 -21.38 -19.40 -28.91
C GLY A 105 -22.70 -19.52 -29.69
N GLY A 106 -23.54 -20.51 -29.37
CA GLY A 106 -24.82 -20.79 -30.04
C GLY A 106 -26.03 -20.42 -29.18
N SER A 107 -26.15 -21.03 -28.00
CA SER A 107 -27.33 -20.89 -27.13
C SER A 107 -27.15 -19.74 -26.14
N PHE A 108 -27.83 -18.62 -26.38
CA PHE A 108 -27.77 -17.42 -25.53
C PHE A 108 -28.91 -17.41 -24.51
N ASN A 109 -28.56 -17.42 -23.23
CA ASN A 109 -29.50 -17.39 -22.11
C ASN A 109 -29.52 -15.99 -21.49
N PRO A 110 -30.71 -15.41 -21.22
CA PRO A 110 -30.83 -14.17 -20.47
C PRO A 110 -30.25 -14.30 -19.06
N ILE A 111 -29.50 -13.28 -18.63
CA ILE A 111 -28.97 -13.17 -17.27
C ILE A 111 -29.18 -11.75 -16.75
N ASN A 112 -29.39 -11.64 -15.44
CA ASN A 112 -29.42 -10.34 -14.76
C ASN A 112 -28.12 -10.12 -13.99
N ILE A 113 -27.21 -9.35 -14.57
CA ILE A 113 -25.93 -8.96 -13.96
C ILE A 113 -25.77 -7.44 -13.83
N GLY A 114 -26.89 -6.71 -13.96
CA GLY A 114 -26.93 -5.26 -13.83
C GLY A 114 -26.19 -4.48 -14.92
N TRP A 115 -25.85 -5.10 -16.06
CA TRP A 115 -25.14 -4.39 -17.13
C TRP A 115 -26.10 -3.62 -18.05
N SER A 116 -25.70 -2.41 -18.41
CA SER A 116 -26.33 -1.57 -19.43
C SER A 116 -25.37 -1.34 -20.60
N ILE A 117 -25.89 -0.89 -21.74
CA ILE A 117 -25.04 -0.49 -22.87
C ILE A 117 -24.22 0.76 -22.45
N PRO A 118 -22.88 0.71 -22.49
CA PRO A 118 -22.08 1.89 -22.16
C PRO A 118 -22.28 2.99 -23.22
N THR A 119 -22.12 4.25 -22.84
CA THR A 119 -22.10 5.36 -23.79
C THR A 119 -20.69 5.59 -24.35
N THR A 120 -20.54 6.48 -25.34
CA THR A 120 -19.20 6.93 -25.79
C THR A 120 -18.47 7.81 -24.78
N ASN A 121 -19.16 8.26 -23.72
CA ASN A 121 -18.57 8.88 -22.55
C ASN A 121 -18.17 7.80 -21.54
N TRP A 122 -16.88 7.51 -21.49
CA TRP A 122 -16.37 6.37 -20.75
C TRP A 122 -16.15 6.60 -19.26
N PHE A 123 -16.27 7.86 -18.85
CA PHE A 123 -16.30 8.25 -17.45
C PHE A 123 -17.70 8.10 -16.83
N GLY A 124 -18.68 7.64 -17.62
CA GLY A 124 -20.04 7.40 -17.18
C GLY A 124 -20.69 8.67 -16.61
N ASN A 125 -21.46 8.48 -15.54
CA ASN A 125 -22.17 9.58 -14.87
C ASN A 125 -21.24 10.52 -14.11
N GLU A 126 -19.99 10.10 -13.86
CA GLU A 126 -18.98 10.90 -13.15
C GLU A 126 -18.11 11.74 -14.10
N SER A 127 -18.48 11.82 -15.38
CA SER A 127 -17.77 12.57 -16.41
C SER A 127 -17.51 14.04 -16.05
N SER A 128 -18.46 14.71 -15.41
CA SER A 128 -18.29 16.10 -14.94
C SER A 128 -17.27 16.25 -13.80
N LYS A 129 -16.91 15.15 -13.13
CA LYS A 129 -15.90 15.09 -12.07
C LYS A 129 -14.59 14.47 -12.53
N ALA A 130 -14.46 14.13 -13.81
CA ALA A 130 -13.22 13.57 -14.35
C ALA A 130 -12.08 14.58 -14.26
N LYS A 131 -10.96 14.16 -13.68
CA LYS A 131 -9.75 14.98 -13.54
C LYS A 131 -8.60 14.32 -14.30
N CYS A 132 -7.88 15.10 -15.10
CA CYS A 132 -6.61 14.66 -15.64
C CYS A 132 -5.49 15.02 -14.65
N ALA A 133 -4.70 14.04 -14.24
CA ALA A 133 -3.51 14.27 -13.41
C ALA A 133 -2.33 14.79 -14.26
N GLY A 134 -2.29 14.43 -15.55
CA GLY A 134 -1.27 14.83 -16.51
C GLY A 134 -0.94 13.70 -17.49
N THR A 135 0.19 13.81 -18.18
CA THR A 135 0.63 12.84 -19.20
C THR A 135 2.01 12.29 -18.88
N SER A 136 2.21 10.99 -19.10
CA SER A 136 3.48 10.29 -18.90
C SER A 136 3.44 8.94 -19.60
N TYR A 137 4.59 8.33 -19.86
CA TYR A 137 4.66 6.90 -20.09
C TYR A 137 4.13 6.13 -18.87
N LEU A 138 3.75 4.87 -19.06
CA LEU A 138 3.35 4.01 -17.95
C LEU A 138 4.54 3.56 -17.09
N ASN A 139 5.65 3.18 -17.71
CA ASN A 139 6.80 2.59 -17.02
C ASN A 139 8.08 2.74 -17.88
N TRP A 140 9.17 2.12 -17.43
CA TRP A 140 10.49 2.17 -18.08
C TRP A 140 10.50 1.68 -19.54
N MET A 141 9.53 0.85 -19.97
CA MET A 141 9.46 0.37 -21.36
C MET A 141 9.11 1.50 -22.33
N LYS A 142 8.48 2.58 -21.84
CA LYS A 142 8.05 3.72 -22.65
C LYS A 142 7.29 3.31 -23.93
N ALA A 143 6.53 2.22 -23.84
CA ALA A 143 5.79 1.65 -24.96
C ALA A 143 4.75 2.65 -25.50
N GLN A 144 4.04 3.32 -24.59
CA GLN A 144 2.98 4.24 -24.91
C GLN A 144 2.96 5.39 -23.91
N LYS A 145 2.89 6.62 -24.42
CA LYS A 145 2.66 7.82 -23.62
C LYS A 145 1.15 7.97 -23.44
N VAL A 146 0.72 8.15 -22.19
CA VAL A 146 -0.69 8.14 -21.84
C VAL A 146 -1.08 9.31 -20.97
N ASP A 147 -2.33 9.72 -21.11
CA ASP A 147 -2.98 10.73 -20.27
C ASP A 147 -3.69 10.03 -19.11
N TRP A 148 -3.41 10.49 -17.89
CA TRP A 148 -3.80 9.86 -16.64
C TRP A 148 -5.07 10.52 -16.13
N TRP A 149 -6.20 9.85 -16.31
CA TRP A 149 -7.50 10.35 -15.88
C TRP A 149 -8.02 9.57 -14.67
N LYS A 150 -8.77 10.25 -13.81
CA LYS A 150 -9.46 9.64 -12.68
C LYS A 150 -10.86 10.21 -12.50
N ILE A 151 -11.74 9.38 -11.95
CA ILE A 151 -13.06 9.76 -11.46
C ILE A 151 -13.26 9.25 -10.03
N PRO A 152 -13.96 9.99 -9.16
CA PRO A 152 -14.39 9.47 -7.87
C PRO A 152 -15.47 8.39 -8.08
N VAL A 153 -15.45 7.34 -7.26
CA VAL A 153 -16.48 6.30 -7.25
C VAL A 153 -16.90 5.94 -5.82
N GLY A 154 -18.15 5.53 -5.66
CA GLY A 154 -18.70 5.15 -4.36
C GLY A 154 -19.02 6.32 -3.43
N ASN A 155 -19.37 5.97 -2.19
CA ASN A 155 -19.87 6.92 -1.19
C ASN A 155 -18.90 7.12 -0.01
N ALA A 156 -17.69 6.58 -0.07
CA ALA A 156 -16.69 6.77 0.97
C ALA A 156 -16.15 8.21 0.94
N SER A 157 -15.61 8.66 2.09
CA SER A 157 -15.00 9.99 2.22
C SER A 157 -13.58 9.85 2.78
N PRO A 158 -12.54 10.16 2.00
CA PRO A 158 -12.61 10.55 0.59
C PRO A 158 -12.96 9.36 -0.32
N PRO A 159 -13.53 9.59 -1.52
CA PRO A 159 -13.97 8.51 -2.38
C PRO A 159 -12.79 7.80 -3.06
N PRO A 160 -12.88 6.48 -3.29
CA PRO A 160 -11.96 5.77 -4.17
C PRO A 160 -11.96 6.36 -5.59
N ALA A 161 -10.87 6.13 -6.31
CA ALA A 161 -10.65 6.59 -7.66
C ALA A 161 -10.65 5.43 -8.65
N THR A 162 -11.50 5.49 -9.66
CA THR A 162 -11.31 4.70 -10.88
C THR A 162 -10.37 5.46 -11.81
N TRP A 163 -9.25 4.83 -12.14
CA TRP A 163 -8.22 5.39 -13.00
C TRP A 163 -8.30 4.83 -14.41
N MET A 164 -8.12 5.70 -15.39
CA MET A 164 -8.22 5.41 -16.81
C MET A 164 -7.04 6.05 -17.53
N TRP A 165 -6.31 5.25 -18.30
CA TRP A 165 -5.18 5.72 -19.08
C TRP A 165 -5.55 5.70 -20.55
N PHE A 166 -5.39 6.84 -21.20
CA PHE A 166 -5.67 7.01 -22.61
C PHE A 166 -4.40 7.28 -23.38
N ASP A 167 -4.25 6.68 -24.55
CA ASP A 167 -3.14 6.99 -25.44
C ASP A 167 -3.17 8.47 -25.81
N HIS A 168 -2.03 9.13 -25.61
CA HIS A 168 -1.92 10.58 -25.79
C HIS A 168 -2.24 11.05 -27.21
N ASN A 169 -2.00 10.22 -28.23
CA ASN A 169 -2.18 10.62 -29.63
C ASN A 169 -3.58 10.29 -30.16
N THR A 170 -4.14 9.16 -29.75
CA THR A 170 -5.38 8.61 -30.30
C THR A 170 -6.58 8.76 -29.38
N ASN A 171 -6.37 9.08 -28.11
CA ASN A 171 -7.39 9.10 -27.04
C ASN A 171 -8.08 7.73 -26.81
N PHE A 172 -7.49 6.64 -27.30
CA PHE A 172 -7.98 5.27 -27.07
C PHE A 172 -7.53 4.76 -25.71
N PRO A 173 -8.27 3.84 -25.07
CA PRO A 173 -7.86 3.36 -23.76
C PRO A 173 -6.59 2.52 -23.91
N VAL A 174 -5.78 2.53 -22.86
CA VAL A 174 -4.59 1.68 -22.74
C VAL A 174 -4.72 0.80 -21.52
N ARG A 175 -5.25 1.37 -20.43
CA ARG A 175 -5.44 0.66 -19.17
C ARG A 175 -6.63 1.23 -18.40
N LEU A 176 -7.26 0.39 -17.57
CA LEU A 176 -8.24 0.77 -16.57
C LEU A 176 -7.90 0.09 -15.24
N MET A 177 -8.16 0.79 -14.15
CA MET A 177 -8.11 0.29 -12.78
C MET A 177 -9.32 0.82 -12.03
N PHE A 178 -10.09 -0.05 -11.40
CA PHE A 178 -11.31 0.35 -10.68
C PHE A 178 -11.02 0.53 -9.19
N GLY A 179 -11.34 1.72 -8.66
CA GLY A 179 -11.18 2.01 -7.23
C GLY A 179 -12.21 1.30 -6.35
N GLN A 180 -13.29 0.81 -6.96
CA GLN A 180 -14.30 0.02 -6.31
C GLN A 180 -14.77 -1.09 -7.25
N GLY A 181 -14.52 -2.34 -6.86
CA GLY A 181 -15.10 -3.50 -7.51
C GLY A 181 -16.63 -3.58 -7.40
N PRO A 182 -17.23 -4.64 -7.96
CA PRO A 182 -18.67 -4.87 -7.92
C PRO A 182 -19.23 -4.78 -6.49
N VAL A 183 -20.23 -3.93 -6.26
CA VAL A 183 -20.69 -3.58 -4.90
C VAL A 183 -21.82 -4.49 -4.42
N ALA A 184 -22.76 -4.84 -5.32
CA ALA A 184 -23.94 -5.64 -4.98
C ALA A 184 -23.63 -7.13 -4.85
N SER A 185 -22.81 -7.67 -5.76
CA SER A 185 -22.26 -9.02 -5.70
C SER A 185 -21.02 -9.11 -6.61
N PRO A 186 -20.17 -10.13 -6.47
CA PRO A 186 -19.04 -10.38 -7.38
C PRO A 186 -19.43 -10.60 -8.85
N SER A 187 -20.72 -10.69 -9.16
CA SER A 187 -21.28 -10.91 -10.49
C SER A 187 -22.21 -9.79 -10.97
N MET A 188 -22.45 -8.74 -10.16
CA MET A 188 -23.30 -7.60 -10.51
C MET A 188 -22.50 -6.31 -10.69
N GLY A 189 -22.40 -5.84 -11.93
CA GLY A 189 -21.72 -4.58 -12.25
C GLY A 189 -22.54 -3.35 -11.86
N ASP A 190 -21.86 -2.21 -11.78
CA ASP A 190 -22.48 -0.89 -11.61
C ASP A 190 -22.78 -0.29 -12.98
N VAL A 191 -24.06 0.00 -13.24
CA VAL A 191 -24.53 0.66 -14.48
C VAL A 191 -23.94 2.05 -14.70
N ASN A 192 -23.49 2.70 -13.62
CA ASN A 192 -22.86 4.02 -13.69
C ASN A 192 -21.39 3.94 -14.09
N GLN A 193 -20.84 2.73 -14.13
CA GLN A 193 -19.48 2.43 -14.53
C GLN A 193 -19.46 1.57 -15.79
N LEU A 194 -18.27 1.29 -16.32
CA LEU A 194 -18.08 0.40 -17.46
C LEU A 194 -18.29 -1.06 -17.02
N ALA A 195 -19.55 -1.45 -16.85
CA ALA A 195 -19.97 -2.61 -16.07
C ALA A 195 -19.24 -3.92 -16.40
N LEU A 196 -18.95 -4.22 -17.67
CA LEU A 196 -18.12 -5.37 -18.06
C LEU A 196 -16.69 -5.29 -17.48
N PHE A 197 -16.02 -4.16 -17.69
CA PHE A 197 -14.63 -3.98 -17.27
C PHE A 197 -14.50 -3.83 -15.76
N GLN A 198 -15.51 -3.25 -15.10
CA GLN A 198 -15.55 -3.12 -13.64
C GLN A 198 -15.61 -4.47 -12.92
N MET A 199 -15.99 -5.56 -13.60
CA MET A 199 -15.88 -6.91 -13.03
C MET A 199 -14.44 -7.38 -12.84
N PHE A 200 -13.47 -6.65 -13.40
CA PHE A 200 -12.05 -6.93 -13.30
C PHE A 200 -11.33 -5.78 -12.62
N SER A 201 -10.34 -6.12 -11.79
CA SER A 201 -9.55 -5.13 -11.05
C SER A 201 -8.71 -4.25 -11.98
N PHE A 202 -8.11 -4.88 -13.00
CA PHE A 202 -7.28 -4.22 -14.00
C PHE A 202 -7.61 -4.73 -15.40
N THR A 203 -7.76 -3.80 -16.33
CA THR A 203 -7.91 -4.08 -17.76
C THR A 203 -6.79 -3.41 -18.53
N TYR A 204 -6.09 -4.17 -19.37
CA TYR A 204 -5.16 -3.64 -20.36
C TYR A 204 -5.77 -3.79 -21.75
N PHE A 205 -5.50 -2.84 -22.65
CA PHE A 205 -5.98 -2.83 -24.03
C PHE A 205 -4.81 -2.93 -25.02
N PRO A 206 -4.29 -4.15 -25.30
CA PRO A 206 -3.20 -4.31 -26.26
C PRO A 206 -3.54 -3.88 -27.69
N SER A 207 -4.83 -3.83 -28.02
CA SER A 207 -5.32 -3.36 -29.31
C SER A 207 -6.68 -2.68 -29.15
N PHE A 208 -6.82 -1.52 -29.79
CA PHE A 208 -8.07 -0.77 -29.87
C PHE A 208 -8.20 -0.15 -31.25
N GLU A 209 -9.34 -0.37 -31.93
CA GLU A 209 -9.55 0.07 -33.30
C GLU A 209 -10.91 0.77 -33.43
N LYS A 210 -10.90 1.97 -33.99
CA LYS A 210 -12.09 2.66 -34.48
C LYS A 210 -12.58 1.98 -35.77
N LEU A 211 -13.87 1.70 -35.84
CA LEU A 211 -14.50 1.08 -37.00
C LEU A 211 -15.38 2.08 -37.77
N THR A 212 -15.61 1.78 -39.05
CA THR A 212 -16.44 2.60 -39.94
C THR A 212 -17.90 2.14 -40.01
N SER A 213 -18.23 0.97 -39.45
CA SER A 213 -19.57 0.38 -39.49
C SER A 213 -19.86 -0.44 -38.23
N ASN A 214 -21.15 -0.72 -37.98
CA ASN A 214 -21.62 -1.51 -36.85
C ASN A 214 -21.00 -2.93 -36.83
N PRO A 215 -20.19 -3.29 -35.82
CA PRO A 215 -19.54 -4.59 -35.74
C PRO A 215 -20.39 -5.69 -35.11
N LEU A 216 -21.59 -5.41 -34.59
CA LEU A 216 -22.34 -6.39 -33.80
C LEU A 216 -22.88 -7.58 -34.61
N ASN A 217 -22.87 -7.48 -35.94
CA ASN A 217 -23.18 -8.58 -36.86
C ASN A 217 -21.94 -9.41 -37.22
N SER A 218 -20.74 -8.96 -36.86
CA SER A 218 -19.51 -9.71 -37.10
C SER A 218 -19.41 -10.90 -36.15
N PRO A 219 -18.86 -12.04 -36.60
CA PRO A 219 -18.63 -13.18 -35.73
C PRO A 219 -17.66 -12.81 -34.61
N MET A 220 -17.98 -13.25 -33.39
CA MET A 220 -17.06 -13.11 -32.26
C MET A 220 -15.87 -14.03 -32.45
N VAL A 221 -14.69 -13.45 -32.62
CA VAL A 221 -13.43 -14.18 -32.78
C VAL A 221 -12.70 -14.23 -31.45
N ALA A 222 -12.05 -15.36 -31.17
CA ALA A 222 -11.24 -15.51 -29.97
C ALA A 222 -10.17 -14.41 -29.94
N PRO A 223 -9.91 -13.81 -28.77
CA PRO A 223 -8.90 -12.77 -28.62
C PRO A 223 -7.52 -13.30 -28.99
N ALA A 224 -6.79 -12.52 -29.76
CA ALA A 224 -5.38 -12.73 -30.05
C ALA A 224 -4.60 -11.54 -29.47
N ILE A 225 -3.81 -11.82 -28.43
CA ILE A 225 -2.83 -10.86 -27.90
C ILE A 225 -1.46 -11.40 -28.29
N ASP A 226 -0.74 -10.65 -29.12
CA ASP A 226 0.56 -11.07 -29.62
C ASP A 226 1.52 -11.39 -28.47
N GLY A 227 2.14 -12.57 -28.53
CA GLY A 227 3.09 -13.05 -27.54
C GLY A 227 2.49 -13.44 -26.18
N PHE A 228 1.17 -13.38 -26.00
CA PHE A 228 0.52 -13.78 -24.74
C PHE A 228 0.34 -15.29 -24.66
N SER A 229 0.51 -15.84 -23.46
CA SER A 229 0.13 -17.21 -23.12
C SER A 229 -0.32 -17.31 -21.67
N PHE A 230 -1.39 -18.06 -21.43
CA PHE A 230 -1.81 -18.40 -20.08
C PHE A 230 -0.78 -19.29 -19.38
N GLY A 231 -0.63 -19.10 -18.07
CA GLY A 231 0.27 -19.88 -17.24
C GLY A 231 1.75 -19.60 -17.53
N ASN A 232 2.57 -20.66 -17.42
CA ASN A 232 4.03 -20.58 -17.47
C ASN A 232 4.61 -21.57 -18.50
N PRO A 233 4.34 -21.40 -19.81
CA PRO A 233 4.75 -22.35 -20.84
C PRO A 233 6.26 -22.48 -21.00
N ASN A 234 7.03 -21.50 -20.53
CA ASN A 234 8.50 -21.50 -20.61
C ASN A 234 9.18 -21.92 -19.30
N ASN A 235 8.43 -22.43 -18.31
CA ASN A 235 8.96 -22.90 -17.02
C ASN A 235 9.82 -21.86 -16.29
N TYR A 236 9.44 -20.58 -16.32
CA TYR A 236 10.09 -19.55 -15.53
C TYR A 236 9.96 -19.83 -14.04
N GLU A 237 10.99 -19.50 -13.27
CA GLU A 237 10.94 -19.52 -11.81
C GLU A 237 10.25 -18.27 -11.26
N LEU A 238 9.71 -18.37 -10.04
CA LEU A 238 9.30 -17.19 -9.29
C LEU A 238 10.54 -16.39 -8.93
N PHE A 239 10.51 -15.09 -9.22
CA PHE A 239 11.65 -14.21 -9.03
C PHE A 239 12.15 -14.19 -7.58
N THR A 240 13.42 -13.87 -7.41
CA THR A 240 14.03 -13.43 -6.17
C THR A 240 14.59 -12.05 -6.43
N TRP A 241 14.20 -11.06 -5.64
CA TRP A 241 14.80 -9.73 -5.77
C TRP A 241 16.30 -9.79 -5.51
N ASN A 242 17.05 -8.88 -6.15
CA ASN A 242 18.43 -8.62 -5.75
C ASN A 242 18.43 -8.16 -4.27
N THR A 243 19.51 -8.42 -3.55
CA THR A 243 19.65 -8.03 -2.15
C THR A 243 20.03 -6.58 -1.95
N ASN A 244 20.46 -5.86 -2.99
CA ASN A 244 20.91 -4.48 -2.90
C ASN A 244 20.56 -3.73 -4.20
N PHE A 245 19.46 -2.99 -4.18
CA PHE A 245 18.95 -2.31 -5.38
C PHE A 245 18.16 -1.05 -5.04
N GLY A 246 17.94 -0.24 -6.07
CA GLY A 246 17.07 0.92 -6.02
C GLY A 246 16.14 0.99 -7.22
N MET A 247 15.00 1.65 -7.07
CA MET A 247 14.03 1.84 -8.14
C MET A 247 13.21 3.11 -7.94
N THR A 248 12.65 3.62 -9.03
CA THR A 248 11.67 4.70 -9.01
C THR A 248 10.35 4.25 -9.62
N VAL A 249 9.26 4.79 -9.10
CA VAL A 249 7.91 4.30 -9.36
C VAL A 249 6.90 5.44 -9.26
N PHE A 250 5.86 5.41 -10.10
CA PHE A 250 4.64 6.16 -9.82
C PHE A 250 3.74 5.32 -8.94
N MET A 251 3.56 5.77 -7.69
CA MET A 251 2.55 5.20 -6.80
C MET A 251 1.21 5.87 -7.05
N THR A 252 0.28 5.12 -7.63
CA THR A 252 -1.06 5.61 -7.94
C THR A 252 -1.98 5.35 -6.74
N PRO A 253 -2.55 6.42 -6.15
CA PRO A 253 -3.36 6.31 -4.94
C PRO A 253 -4.75 5.73 -5.25
N VAL A 254 -5.33 5.07 -4.25
CA VAL A 254 -6.73 4.62 -4.29
C VAL A 254 -7.67 5.80 -4.11
N ASN A 255 -7.29 6.80 -3.31
CA ASN A 255 -8.08 8.00 -3.05
C ASN A 255 -8.03 8.96 -4.25
N GLU A 256 -9.18 9.50 -4.66
CA GLU A 256 -9.25 10.50 -5.73
C GLU A 256 -8.46 11.77 -5.44
N GLU A 257 -8.36 12.20 -4.18
CA GLU A 257 -7.80 13.52 -3.84
C GLU A 257 -6.34 13.66 -4.28
N PHE A 258 -5.63 12.54 -4.39
CA PHE A 258 -4.20 12.51 -4.70
C PHE A 258 -3.94 12.19 -6.17
N ASN A 259 -3.01 12.92 -6.77
CA ASN A 259 -2.32 12.56 -8.01
C ASN A 259 -1.21 11.55 -7.72
N PRO A 260 -0.69 10.83 -8.75
CA PRO A 260 0.36 9.84 -8.57
C PRO A 260 1.58 10.44 -7.86
N LEU A 261 2.17 9.67 -6.93
CA LEU A 261 3.33 10.09 -6.15
C LEU A 261 4.60 9.55 -6.83
N PRO A 262 5.52 10.42 -7.29
CA PRO A 262 6.88 9.99 -7.62
C PRO A 262 7.53 9.42 -6.37
N THR A 263 7.95 8.16 -6.44
CA THR A 263 8.50 7.45 -5.28
C THR A 263 9.81 6.79 -5.64
N ARG A 264 10.73 6.78 -4.68
CA ARG A 264 11.98 6.00 -4.73
C ARG A 264 11.93 4.91 -3.67
N VAL A 265 12.33 3.70 -4.05
CA VAL A 265 12.55 2.59 -3.13
C VAL A 265 14.03 2.22 -3.15
N LEU A 266 14.65 2.19 -1.98
CA LEU A 266 15.95 1.58 -1.75
C LEU A 266 15.75 0.31 -0.95
N TYR A 267 16.46 -0.75 -1.32
CA TYR A 267 16.32 -2.05 -0.68
C TYR A 267 17.70 -2.65 -0.44
N ASN A 268 17.95 -3.05 0.81
CA ASN A 268 19.14 -3.78 1.23
C ASN A 268 18.74 -5.00 2.08
N TYR A 269 19.38 -6.14 1.84
CA TYR A 269 19.12 -7.38 2.57
C TYR A 269 20.38 -8.25 2.67
N ARG A 270 20.90 -8.44 3.88
CA ARG A 270 21.99 -9.37 4.19
C ARG A 270 21.45 -10.69 4.70
N ASP A 271 22.11 -11.77 4.31
CA ASP A 271 21.84 -13.10 4.85
C ASP A 271 22.13 -13.18 6.35
N ASP A 272 21.59 -14.21 7.02
CA ASP A 272 21.67 -14.36 8.47
C ASP A 272 23.12 -14.28 9.00
N ALA A 273 24.06 -14.90 8.28
CA ALA A 273 25.48 -14.93 8.63
C ALA A 273 26.15 -13.53 8.57
N GLN A 274 25.60 -12.60 7.79
CA GLN A 274 26.15 -11.26 7.56
C GLN A 274 25.41 -10.17 8.33
N TYR A 275 24.27 -10.48 8.95
CA TYR A 275 23.46 -9.50 9.68
C TYR A 275 24.15 -9.02 10.97
N ARG A 276 24.35 -7.71 11.11
CA ARG A 276 25.02 -7.07 12.24
C ARG A 276 24.30 -5.81 12.73
N VAL A 277 23.63 -5.08 11.84
CA VAL A 277 22.90 -3.84 12.15
C VAL A 277 21.53 -3.84 11.46
N SER A 278 20.58 -3.02 11.91
CA SER A 278 19.24 -2.96 11.32
C SER A 278 19.27 -2.58 9.84
N SER A 279 20.17 -1.67 9.43
CA SER A 279 20.35 -1.26 8.03
C SER A 279 20.78 -2.40 7.10
N ASP A 280 21.30 -3.52 7.62
CA ASP A 280 21.64 -4.70 6.82
C ASP A 280 20.41 -5.36 6.22
N ARG A 281 19.23 -5.13 6.82
CA ARG A 281 17.93 -5.51 6.26
C ARG A 281 17.04 -4.31 6.36
N SER A 282 17.02 -3.47 5.33
CA SER A 282 16.18 -2.28 5.32
C SER A 282 15.66 -1.93 3.95
N GLN A 283 14.45 -1.39 3.93
CA GLN A 283 13.84 -0.77 2.77
C GLN A 283 13.46 0.66 3.14
N SER A 284 13.89 1.63 2.35
CA SER A 284 13.46 3.02 2.46
C SER A 284 12.63 3.39 1.23
N THR A 285 11.41 3.86 1.46
CA THR A 285 10.44 4.23 0.42
C THR A 285 10.09 5.69 0.57
N LEU A 286 10.71 6.57 -0.23
CA LEU A 286 10.50 8.02 -0.19
C LEU A 286 9.49 8.44 -1.26
N MET A 287 8.30 8.85 -0.82
CA MET A 287 7.17 9.29 -1.63
C MET A 287 7.14 10.82 -1.68
N LYS A 288 7.17 11.41 -2.88
CA LYS A 288 7.12 12.87 -3.06
C LYS A 288 5.70 13.34 -3.38
N PHE A 289 5.25 14.41 -2.73
CA PHE A 289 3.95 15.05 -2.99
C PHE A 289 4.03 16.13 -4.09
N THR A 290 4.96 15.99 -5.04
CA THR A 290 5.23 16.95 -6.13
C THR A 290 3.98 17.45 -6.85
N TYR A 291 3.01 16.55 -7.09
CA TYR A 291 1.76 16.86 -7.82
C TYR A 291 0.56 17.06 -6.90
N ASN A 292 0.80 17.23 -5.60
CA ASN A 292 -0.20 17.34 -4.54
C ASN A 292 0.15 18.50 -3.58
N PRO A 293 0.23 19.75 -4.07
CA PRO A 293 0.78 20.89 -3.31
C PRO A 293 -0.07 21.32 -2.11
N VAL A 294 -1.29 20.82 -1.99
CA VAL A 294 -2.17 21.05 -0.82
C VAL A 294 -1.81 20.16 0.36
N ASN A 295 -0.94 19.15 0.17
CA ASN A 295 -0.46 18.31 1.26
C ASN A 295 0.40 19.15 2.23
N PRO A 296 0.24 19.00 3.57
CA PRO A 296 1.04 19.73 4.55
C PRO A 296 2.55 19.38 4.53
N TYR A 297 2.94 18.31 3.83
CA TYR A 297 4.32 17.82 3.74
C TYR A 297 4.77 17.75 2.27
N THR A 298 6.06 17.93 2.03
CA THR A 298 6.65 17.79 0.68
C THR A 298 6.90 16.33 0.31
N SER A 299 7.19 15.49 1.30
CA SER A 299 7.45 14.07 1.11
C SER A 299 7.17 13.27 2.38
N GLN A 300 6.97 11.97 2.21
CA GLN A 300 6.83 11.01 3.30
C GLN A 300 7.71 9.80 3.01
N GLU A 301 8.39 9.29 4.02
CA GLU A 301 9.25 8.12 3.93
C GLU A 301 8.70 6.97 4.77
N ALA A 302 8.46 5.82 4.14
CA ALA A 302 8.26 4.56 4.84
C ALA A 302 9.60 3.81 4.94
N LEU A 303 10.14 3.72 6.15
CA LEU A 303 11.38 3.00 6.45
C LEU A 303 11.04 1.69 7.16
N LEU A 304 11.36 0.57 6.54
CA LEU A 304 11.10 -0.77 7.04
C LEU A 304 12.41 -1.46 7.34
N THR A 305 12.54 -2.09 8.49
CA THR A 305 13.70 -2.91 8.83
C THR A 305 13.29 -4.39 8.93
N GLY A 306 14.19 -5.28 8.56
CA GLY A 306 13.96 -6.73 8.64
C GLY A 306 14.19 -7.27 10.05
N THR A 307 13.48 -8.35 10.37
CA THR A 307 13.66 -9.08 11.64
C THR A 307 15.07 -9.66 11.74
N ALA A 308 15.65 -9.56 12.94
CA ALA A 308 16.92 -10.20 13.25
C ALA A 308 16.82 -11.73 13.11
N PRO A 309 17.88 -12.41 12.63
CA PRO A 309 17.95 -13.87 12.61
C PRO A 309 17.78 -14.48 14.00
N SER A 310 17.27 -15.72 14.04
CA SER A 310 17.20 -16.48 15.28
C SER A 310 18.59 -16.65 15.89
N GLY A 311 18.69 -16.55 17.23
CA GLY A 311 19.96 -16.68 17.97
C GLY A 311 20.85 -15.43 17.95
N ILE A 312 20.50 -14.38 17.20
CA ILE A 312 21.22 -13.10 17.23
C ILE A 312 20.51 -12.14 18.19
N THR A 313 21.27 -11.46 19.05
CA THR A 313 20.75 -10.33 19.83
C THR A 313 20.36 -9.21 18.86
N PRO A 314 19.07 -8.84 18.75
CA PRO A 314 18.63 -7.90 17.73
C PRO A 314 19.30 -6.52 17.92
N PRO A 315 19.92 -5.94 16.89
CA PRO A 315 20.31 -4.53 16.91
C PRO A 315 19.12 -3.61 17.18
N ALA A 316 19.38 -2.38 17.66
CA ALA A 316 18.37 -1.33 17.73
C ALA A 316 17.58 -1.21 16.41
N ASN A 317 16.27 -1.02 16.55
CA ASN A 317 15.30 -0.84 15.46
C ASN A 317 15.02 -2.06 14.58
N SER A 318 15.56 -3.25 14.88
CA SER A 318 15.33 -4.45 14.07
C SER A 318 13.86 -4.88 14.03
N GLY A 319 13.35 -5.23 12.84
CA GLY A 319 11.96 -5.67 12.65
C GLY A 319 10.91 -4.59 12.94
N ALA A 320 11.31 -3.32 12.93
CA ALA A 320 10.43 -2.16 13.07
C ALA A 320 10.12 -1.52 11.72
N GLY A 321 8.97 -0.84 11.66
CA GLY A 321 8.60 0.07 10.59
C GLY A 321 8.43 1.50 11.13
N PHE A 322 8.70 2.47 10.26
CA PHE A 322 8.59 3.90 10.51
C PHE A 322 7.90 4.61 9.34
N LEU A 323 7.15 5.65 9.65
CA LEU A 323 6.60 6.61 8.69
C LEU A 323 7.03 8.01 9.11
N ILE A 324 7.72 8.71 8.22
CA ILE A 324 8.41 9.97 8.50
C ILE A 324 7.90 11.02 7.52
N ASP A 325 7.35 12.11 8.04
CA ASP A 325 6.86 13.24 7.25
C ASP A 325 7.93 14.33 7.17
N TYR A 326 8.10 14.90 5.98
CA TYR A 326 9.10 15.92 5.70
C TYR A 326 8.47 17.18 5.10
N LEU A 327 8.94 18.35 5.56
CA LEU A 327 8.72 19.64 4.90
C LEU A 327 10.08 20.19 4.42
N GLY A 328 10.34 20.06 3.12
CA GLY A 328 11.69 20.14 2.58
C GLY A 328 12.55 19.01 3.16
N ASP A 329 13.70 19.36 3.73
CA ASP A 329 14.60 18.40 4.37
C ASP A 329 14.34 18.24 5.89
N LYS A 330 13.31 18.90 6.42
CA LYS A 330 13.01 18.88 7.86
C LYS A 330 11.97 17.82 8.19
N ILE A 331 12.28 16.95 9.14
CA ILE A 331 11.31 16.03 9.72
C ILE A 331 10.29 16.83 10.54
N THR A 332 9.01 16.70 10.20
CA THR A 332 7.91 17.33 10.93
C THR A 332 7.19 16.35 11.85
N LYS A 333 7.21 15.06 11.50
CA LYS A 333 6.61 13.99 12.29
C LYS A 333 7.30 12.67 11.98
N ALA A 334 7.49 11.83 12.99
CA ALA A 334 7.93 10.46 12.82
C ALA A 334 7.13 9.55 13.75
N ILE A 335 6.46 8.56 13.16
CA ILE A 335 5.79 7.48 13.89
C ILE A 335 6.52 6.16 13.60
N GLY A 336 6.64 5.30 14.60
CA GLY A 336 7.38 4.05 14.45
C GLY A 336 7.06 3.03 15.52
N PHE A 337 7.88 1.99 15.58
CA PHE A 337 7.88 0.99 16.65
C PHE A 337 6.48 0.45 16.98
N GLY A 338 5.88 -0.32 16.07
CA GLY A 338 4.57 -0.95 16.31
C GLY A 338 3.36 -0.05 16.05
N LYS A 339 3.53 1.28 15.92
CA LYS A 339 2.52 2.16 15.29
C LYS A 339 2.52 2.07 13.76
N PHE A 340 3.59 1.53 13.18
CA PHE A 340 3.68 1.16 11.77
C PHE A 340 4.17 -0.30 11.66
N GLN A 341 3.24 -1.23 11.49
CA GLN A 341 3.45 -2.67 11.70
C GLN A 341 3.93 -3.44 10.46
N PHE A 342 4.75 -2.80 9.62
CA PHE A 342 5.24 -3.43 8.38
C PHE A 342 6.76 -3.61 8.46
N PRO A 343 7.27 -4.81 8.80
CA PRO A 343 8.69 -5.08 8.65
C PRO A 343 9.05 -5.29 7.17
N GLN A 344 10.32 -5.11 6.85
CA GLN A 344 10.83 -5.43 5.52
C GLN A 344 10.66 -6.94 5.23
N GLN A 345 10.24 -7.27 4.02
CA GLN A 345 10.16 -8.66 3.56
C GLN A 345 11.47 -9.12 2.92
N ARG A 346 11.71 -10.44 2.96
CA ARG A 346 12.87 -11.08 2.33
C ARG A 346 12.81 -10.97 0.79
N PRO A 347 13.93 -11.05 0.07
CA PRO A 347 13.94 -10.89 -1.39
C PRO A 347 13.14 -11.95 -2.14
N ASN A 348 12.96 -13.13 -1.53
CA ASN A 348 12.21 -14.26 -2.07
C ASN A 348 10.77 -14.34 -1.53
N TRP A 349 10.18 -13.22 -1.12
CA TRP A 349 8.87 -13.18 -0.47
C TRP A 349 7.76 -13.92 -1.25
N VAL A 350 7.79 -13.90 -2.59
CA VAL A 350 6.83 -14.61 -3.45
C VAL A 350 6.87 -16.13 -3.28
N GLN A 351 7.98 -16.68 -2.78
CA GLN A 351 8.15 -18.11 -2.55
C GLN A 351 7.61 -18.55 -1.18
N THR A 352 7.15 -17.61 -0.34
CA THR A 352 6.57 -17.93 0.96
C THR A 352 5.29 -18.74 0.76
N PRO A 353 5.13 -19.93 1.37
CA PRO A 353 3.96 -20.78 1.13
C PRO A 353 2.61 -20.10 1.33
N ALA A 354 2.50 -19.22 2.34
CA ALA A 354 1.27 -18.48 2.63
C ALA A 354 0.84 -17.50 1.50
N VAL A 355 1.79 -17.03 0.68
CA VAL A 355 1.58 -16.07 -0.41
C VAL A 355 0.97 -16.76 -1.64
N GLN A 356 1.19 -18.07 -1.79
CA GLN A 356 0.69 -18.90 -2.89
C GLN A 356 0.91 -18.29 -4.28
N ALA A 357 2.06 -17.64 -4.49
CA ALA A 357 2.35 -16.97 -5.76
C ALA A 357 2.37 -17.95 -6.93
N ARG A 358 1.81 -17.54 -8.06
CA ARG A 358 1.82 -18.32 -9.32
C ARG A 358 2.02 -17.40 -10.51
N ILE A 359 2.77 -17.87 -11.50
CA ILE A 359 2.82 -17.23 -12.82
C ILE A 359 1.52 -17.57 -13.54
N GLN A 360 0.67 -16.56 -13.72
CA GLN A 360 -0.67 -16.66 -14.28
C GLN A 360 -0.68 -16.42 -15.78
N ALA A 361 0.31 -15.67 -16.31
CA ALA A 361 0.53 -15.50 -17.73
C ALA A 361 1.99 -15.14 -18.04
N THR A 362 2.35 -15.32 -19.30
CA THR A 362 3.60 -14.86 -19.90
C THR A 362 3.30 -14.04 -21.15
N ILE A 363 4.08 -12.98 -21.38
CA ILE A 363 3.93 -12.09 -22.54
C ILE A 363 5.31 -11.84 -23.14
N VAL A 364 5.46 -12.11 -24.43
CA VAL A 364 6.75 -12.03 -25.13
C VAL A 364 6.67 -11.05 -26.29
N GLY A 365 7.35 -9.91 -26.18
CA GLY A 365 7.53 -8.97 -27.28
C GLY A 365 6.25 -8.30 -27.76
N ASN A 366 5.21 -8.21 -26.91
CA ASN A 366 3.97 -7.53 -27.29
C ASN A 366 4.25 -6.03 -27.49
N PRO A 367 3.85 -5.41 -28.62
CA PRO A 367 4.24 -4.04 -28.94
C PRO A 367 3.71 -2.98 -27.97
N VAL A 368 2.58 -3.26 -27.29
CA VAL A 368 1.93 -2.32 -26.37
C VAL A 368 2.27 -2.66 -24.91
N LEU A 369 2.18 -3.93 -24.54
CA LEU A 369 2.35 -4.36 -23.15
C LEU A 369 3.82 -4.53 -22.74
N CYS A 370 4.67 -5.03 -23.65
CA CYS A 370 6.04 -5.39 -23.34
C CYS A 370 6.97 -5.40 -24.58
N PRO A 371 7.15 -4.25 -25.26
CA PRO A 371 7.88 -4.21 -26.53
C PRO A 371 9.31 -4.71 -26.35
N ASN A 372 9.71 -5.65 -27.20
CA ASN A 372 11.06 -6.26 -27.24
C ASN A 372 11.52 -6.94 -25.93
N VAL A 373 10.62 -7.19 -24.99
CA VAL A 373 10.96 -7.81 -23.72
C VAL A 373 9.99 -8.93 -23.37
N ARG A 374 10.38 -9.74 -22.39
CA ARG A 374 9.55 -10.79 -21.82
C ARG A 374 9.01 -10.30 -20.49
N VAL A 375 7.75 -10.62 -20.20
CA VAL A 375 7.09 -10.30 -18.94
C VAL A 375 6.39 -11.55 -18.40
N THR A 376 6.57 -11.81 -17.11
CA THR A 376 5.77 -12.77 -16.34
C THR A 376 4.75 -12.01 -15.51
N VAL A 377 3.50 -12.44 -15.56
CA VAL A 377 2.40 -11.92 -14.74
C VAL A 377 2.20 -12.86 -13.58
N VAL A 378 2.55 -12.41 -12.38
CA VAL A 378 2.46 -13.20 -11.15
C VAL A 378 1.22 -12.76 -10.38
N GLY A 379 0.36 -13.73 -10.05
CA GLY A 379 -0.74 -13.54 -9.11
C GLY A 379 -0.33 -14.05 -7.74
N VAL A 380 -0.51 -13.21 -6.73
CA VAL A 380 -0.21 -13.47 -5.32
C VAL A 380 -1.50 -13.36 -4.52
N LEU A 381 -1.74 -14.25 -3.54
CA LEU A 381 -2.88 -14.10 -2.65
C LEU A 381 -2.58 -13.06 -1.56
N PHE A 382 -3.45 -12.06 -1.48
CA PHE A 382 -3.47 -11.02 -0.47
C PHE A 382 -4.63 -11.24 0.50
N PRO A 383 -4.59 -10.61 1.68
CA PRO A 383 -5.65 -10.74 2.68
C PRO A 383 -7.06 -10.45 2.13
N PRO A 384 -8.10 -10.97 2.81
CA PRO A 384 -9.50 -10.69 2.49
C PRO A 384 -9.84 -9.21 2.34
N SER A 385 -10.85 -8.92 1.51
CA SER A 385 -11.54 -7.65 1.45
C SER A 385 -13.05 -7.88 1.56
N SER A 386 -13.58 -7.80 2.77
CA SER A 386 -15.01 -7.93 3.04
C SER A 386 -15.82 -6.81 2.37
N PRO A 387 -17.12 -7.05 2.04
CA PRO A 387 -17.84 -8.32 2.22
C PRO A 387 -17.66 -9.31 1.05
N ASN A 388 -17.27 -8.85 -0.14
CA ASN A 388 -17.34 -9.63 -1.37
C ASN A 388 -16.21 -10.66 -1.54
N TYR A 389 -15.06 -10.43 -0.91
CA TYR A 389 -13.88 -11.30 -1.02
C TYR A 389 -13.40 -11.72 0.38
N PRO A 390 -14.16 -12.56 1.10
CA PRO A 390 -13.89 -12.88 2.50
C PRO A 390 -12.68 -13.80 2.73
N ASP A 391 -12.17 -14.47 1.69
CA ASP A 391 -11.04 -15.40 1.84
C ASP A 391 -9.71 -14.78 1.41
N SER A 392 -9.71 -14.09 0.26
CA SER A 392 -8.50 -13.48 -0.30
C SER A 392 -8.81 -12.59 -1.49
N THR A 393 -7.90 -11.67 -1.75
CA THR A 393 -7.83 -10.87 -2.99
C THR A 393 -6.52 -11.17 -3.70
N TYR A 394 -6.33 -10.62 -4.90
CA TYR A 394 -5.05 -10.69 -5.59
C TYR A 394 -4.17 -9.49 -5.32
N LEU A 395 -2.88 -9.75 -5.21
CA LEU A 395 -1.88 -8.83 -5.65
C LEU A 395 -1.33 -9.31 -7.00
N TRP A 396 -1.45 -8.46 -8.01
CA TRP A 396 -0.88 -8.68 -9.34
C TRP A 396 0.47 -7.99 -9.44
N THR A 397 1.49 -8.70 -9.91
CA THR A 397 2.81 -8.10 -10.12
C THR A 397 3.44 -8.62 -11.40
N TRP A 398 3.95 -7.70 -12.20
CA TRP A 398 4.55 -7.98 -13.49
C TRP A 398 6.07 -7.82 -13.39
N TYR A 399 6.80 -8.79 -13.91
CA TYR A 399 8.26 -8.81 -13.87
C TYR A 399 8.85 -9.10 -15.24
N SER A 400 9.96 -8.45 -15.56
CA SER A 400 10.74 -8.74 -16.75
C SER A 400 12.01 -9.51 -16.38
N PRO A 401 12.14 -10.78 -16.84
CA PRO A 401 13.34 -11.59 -16.65
C PRO A 401 14.62 -10.91 -17.12
N LEU A 402 15.63 -10.85 -16.24
CA LEU A 402 17.01 -10.49 -16.56
C LEU A 402 17.86 -11.74 -16.81
N SER A 403 17.52 -12.87 -16.18
CA SER A 403 18.11 -14.19 -16.44
C SER A 403 17.21 -15.05 -17.34
N GLY A 404 17.77 -16.12 -17.91
CA GLY A 404 17.04 -17.05 -18.78
C GLY A 404 15.88 -17.77 -18.05
N ASP A 405 16.10 -18.13 -16.79
CA ASP A 405 15.13 -18.81 -15.91
C ASP A 405 14.09 -17.87 -15.28
N GLY A 406 14.26 -16.55 -15.38
CA GLY A 406 13.39 -15.55 -14.74
C GLY A 406 13.62 -15.33 -13.24
N ARG A 407 14.51 -16.08 -12.59
CA ARG A 407 14.76 -15.93 -11.15
C ARG A 407 15.31 -14.55 -10.81
N ARG A 408 16.20 -14.00 -11.63
CA ARG A 408 16.61 -12.59 -11.57
C ARG A 408 15.71 -11.81 -12.51
N SER A 409 14.91 -10.90 -11.94
CA SER A 409 13.93 -10.12 -12.69
C SER A 409 13.86 -8.69 -12.17
N ARG A 410 13.51 -7.75 -13.06
CA ARG A 410 13.17 -6.38 -12.67
C ARG A 410 11.65 -6.15 -12.66
N PRO A 411 11.13 -5.33 -11.75
CA PRO A 411 9.70 -5.04 -11.69
C PRO A 411 9.25 -4.19 -12.89
N VAL A 412 7.98 -4.35 -13.27
CA VAL A 412 7.31 -3.58 -14.32
C VAL A 412 6.13 -2.81 -13.75
N THR A 413 5.24 -3.53 -13.06
CA THR A 413 4.09 -2.94 -12.36
C THR A 413 3.63 -3.83 -11.21
N PHE A 414 3.00 -3.23 -10.23
CA PHE A 414 2.41 -3.86 -9.04
C PHE A 414 1.00 -3.31 -8.84
N MET A 415 0.05 -4.16 -8.48
CA MET A 415 -1.37 -3.89 -8.63
C MET A 415 -2.16 -4.65 -7.56
N GLN A 416 -2.65 -3.97 -6.53
CA GLN A 416 -3.55 -4.60 -5.56
C GLN A 416 -4.96 -4.60 -6.14
N SER A 417 -5.55 -5.80 -6.25
CA SER A 417 -6.78 -5.99 -7.02
C SER A 417 -7.99 -5.35 -6.36
N GLN A 418 -8.02 -5.28 -5.02
CA GLN A 418 -9.01 -4.55 -4.25
C GLN A 418 -8.30 -3.81 -3.12
N SER A 419 -8.27 -2.49 -3.24
CA SER A 419 -7.74 -1.60 -2.22
C SER A 419 -8.84 -0.67 -1.73
N GLY A 420 -8.96 -0.50 -0.42
CA GLY A 420 -9.88 0.46 0.19
C GLY A 420 -9.18 1.77 0.52
N VAL A 421 -9.94 2.87 0.54
CA VAL A 421 -9.46 4.14 1.12
C VAL A 421 -9.31 3.95 2.64
N GLY A 422 -8.13 4.28 3.16
CA GLY A 422 -7.84 4.13 4.59
C GLY A 422 -7.61 2.68 5.04
N VAL A 423 -7.53 1.73 4.10
CA VAL A 423 -7.23 0.32 4.40
C VAL A 423 -5.81 -0.02 3.95
N GLY A 424 -5.03 -0.61 4.85
CA GLY A 424 -3.64 -0.98 4.58
C GLY A 424 -2.80 0.23 4.16
N THR A 425 -2.04 0.11 3.08
CA THR A 425 -1.21 1.20 2.54
C THR A 425 -1.99 2.21 1.71
N SER A 426 -3.29 1.99 1.43
CA SER A 426 -4.11 2.83 0.52
C SER A 426 -3.50 3.03 -0.88
N LEU A 427 -2.61 2.11 -1.29
CA LEU A 427 -1.98 2.08 -2.60
C LEU A 427 -2.72 1.10 -3.51
N ALA A 428 -2.99 1.54 -4.73
CA ALA A 428 -3.69 0.70 -5.72
C ALA A 428 -2.70 0.06 -6.69
N LEU A 429 -1.71 0.86 -7.13
CA LEU A 429 -0.89 0.55 -8.29
C LEU A 429 0.48 1.23 -8.15
N ALA A 430 1.52 0.54 -8.64
CA ALA A 430 2.88 1.05 -8.69
C ALA A 430 3.49 0.70 -10.06
N ASP A 431 3.76 1.72 -10.89
CA ASP A 431 4.43 1.52 -12.18
C ASP A 431 5.88 1.97 -12.16
N TYR A 432 6.81 1.10 -12.54
CA TYR A 432 8.24 1.29 -12.31
C TYR A 432 8.93 1.96 -13.50
N PHE A 433 9.70 3.02 -13.26
CA PHE A 433 10.37 3.82 -14.30
C PHE A 433 11.87 3.64 -14.34
N ASP A 434 12.45 3.16 -13.24
CA ASP A 434 13.87 2.89 -13.16
C ASP A 434 14.15 1.74 -12.19
N TYR A 435 15.25 1.03 -12.42
CA TYR A 435 15.71 -0.09 -11.61
C TYR A 435 17.22 -0.25 -11.77
N GLU A 436 17.93 -0.27 -10.64
CA GLU A 436 19.37 -0.50 -10.61
C GLU A 436 19.74 -1.47 -9.49
N GLU A 437 20.52 -2.50 -9.84
CA GLU A 437 21.18 -3.37 -8.89
C GLU A 437 22.56 -2.79 -8.56
N PHE A 438 22.78 -2.38 -7.31
CA PHE A 438 24.02 -1.73 -6.93
C PHE A 438 25.09 -2.77 -6.56
N ALA A 439 26.27 -2.64 -7.16
CA ALA A 439 27.42 -3.47 -6.80
C ALA A 439 27.98 -3.12 -5.40
N ALA A 440 28.00 -1.83 -5.06
CA ALA A 440 28.40 -1.35 -3.75
C ALA A 440 27.18 -1.27 -2.81
N PRO A 441 27.33 -1.58 -1.52
CA PRO A 441 26.24 -1.44 -0.55
C PRO A 441 25.74 0.01 -0.50
N ILE A 442 24.43 0.18 -0.48
CA ILE A 442 23.83 1.49 -0.25
C ILE A 442 24.32 2.03 1.10
N PRO A 443 24.77 3.30 1.19
CA PRO A 443 25.25 3.88 2.43
C PRO A 443 24.20 3.77 3.56
N PRO A 444 24.56 3.26 4.76
CA PRO A 444 23.60 3.04 5.86
C PRO A 444 22.80 4.27 6.30
N CYS A 445 23.32 5.48 6.04
CA CYS A 445 22.61 6.72 6.33
C CYS A 445 21.28 6.86 5.56
N ASN A 446 21.12 6.18 4.42
CA ASN A 446 19.86 6.12 3.66
C ASN A 446 18.77 5.25 4.34
N PHE A 447 19.11 4.58 5.45
CA PHE A 447 18.21 3.74 6.24
C PHE A 447 18.23 4.12 7.73
N ALA A 448 18.76 5.31 8.04
CA ALA A 448 18.87 5.75 9.42
C ALA A 448 17.49 6.14 9.96
N VAL A 449 17.20 5.69 11.18
CA VAL A 449 15.92 5.89 11.85
C VAL A 449 16.01 7.19 12.65
N PRO A 450 15.18 8.22 12.36
CA PRO A 450 15.10 9.38 13.22
C PRO A 450 14.39 9.03 14.53
N PRO A 451 14.57 9.81 15.60
CA PRO A 451 13.79 9.57 16.81
C PRO A 451 12.30 9.85 16.56
N CYS A 452 11.44 9.22 17.36
CA CYS A 452 9.98 9.26 17.18
C CYS A 452 9.28 9.93 18.36
N ASP A 453 8.18 10.62 18.07
CA ASP A 453 7.36 11.30 19.08
C ASP A 453 6.19 10.43 19.55
N PHE A 454 5.87 10.53 20.84
CA PHE A 454 4.77 9.82 21.48
C PHE A 454 3.94 10.77 22.35
N THR A 455 2.62 10.71 22.21
CA THR A 455 1.67 11.33 23.15
C THR A 455 1.35 10.33 24.26
N ILE A 456 1.48 10.76 25.51
CA ILE A 456 1.19 9.96 26.70
C ILE A 456 0.00 10.61 27.42
N GLU A 457 -1.15 9.95 27.35
CA GLU A 457 -2.36 10.39 28.05
C GLU A 457 -2.25 10.11 29.55
N ALA A 458 -2.66 11.07 30.38
CA ALA A 458 -2.71 10.90 31.83
C ALA A 458 -3.78 9.86 32.25
N LYS A 459 -4.83 9.76 31.42
CA LYS A 459 -5.89 8.78 31.53
C LYS A 459 -5.94 7.97 30.23
N PRO A 460 -5.31 6.79 30.18
CA PRO A 460 -5.33 5.95 28.99
C PRO A 460 -6.78 5.63 28.59
N THR A 461 -7.16 5.93 27.35
CA THR A 461 -8.49 5.59 26.85
C THR A 461 -8.56 4.10 26.54
N PRO A 462 -9.50 3.35 27.16
CA PRO A 462 -9.67 1.92 26.91
C PRO A 462 -9.95 1.63 25.42
N GLY A 463 -9.31 0.61 24.85
CA GLY A 463 -9.67 0.08 23.53
C GLY A 463 -9.20 0.92 22.34
N THR A 464 -8.19 1.77 22.54
CA THR A 464 -7.46 2.43 21.45
C THR A 464 -6.36 1.52 20.91
N ASP A 465 -5.89 1.75 19.67
CA ASP A 465 -4.74 1.01 19.10
C ASP A 465 -3.48 1.15 19.97
N GLU A 466 -3.36 2.28 20.67
CA GLU A 466 -2.27 2.60 21.59
C GLU A 466 -2.41 1.89 22.95
N ASN A 467 -3.64 1.53 23.35
CA ASN A 467 -3.93 0.77 24.57
C ASN A 467 -5.05 -0.27 24.33
N PRO A 468 -4.72 -1.41 23.69
CA PRO A 468 -5.71 -2.40 23.25
C PRO A 468 -6.33 -3.17 24.42
N LYS A 469 -5.83 -2.99 25.64
CA LYS A 469 -6.35 -3.66 26.84
C LYS A 469 -7.03 -2.63 27.76
N PRO A 470 -8.35 -2.69 27.93
CA PRO A 470 -9.14 -1.63 28.58
C PRO A 470 -8.84 -1.35 30.06
N ALA A 471 -7.98 -2.16 30.70
CA ALA A 471 -7.59 -2.02 32.11
C ALA A 471 -6.07 -1.83 32.31
N TYR A 472 -5.29 -1.61 31.24
CA TYR A 472 -3.84 -1.57 31.33
C TYR A 472 -3.32 -0.12 31.35
N PRO A 473 -2.68 0.34 32.43
CA PRO A 473 -2.35 1.75 32.61
C PRO A 473 -1.07 2.19 31.88
N TRP A 474 -0.37 1.24 31.24
CA TRP A 474 0.91 1.45 30.59
C TRP A 474 0.73 1.51 29.07
N LEU A 475 1.15 2.61 28.46
CA LEU A 475 1.21 2.77 27.01
C LEU A 475 2.33 1.88 26.45
N ASP A 476 2.01 0.96 25.55
CA ASP A 476 3.00 0.18 24.81
C ASP A 476 3.62 1.06 23.70
N THR A 477 4.90 1.36 23.81
CA THR A 477 5.62 2.15 22.77
C THR A 477 5.94 1.32 21.53
N GLY A 478 5.75 -0.01 21.60
CA GLY A 478 6.18 -1.03 20.63
C GLY A 478 7.70 -1.18 20.50
N ILE A 479 8.49 -0.41 21.23
CA ILE A 479 9.94 -0.55 21.32
C ILE A 479 10.28 -1.80 22.14
N LYS A 480 11.07 -2.70 21.54
CA LYS A 480 11.58 -3.91 22.21
C LYS A 480 13.04 -3.69 22.64
N MET A 481 13.26 -3.74 23.94
CA MET A 481 14.56 -3.62 24.59
C MET A 481 15.22 -4.99 24.73
N ASN A 482 16.54 -5.00 24.60
CA ASN A 482 17.39 -6.13 24.96
C ASN A 482 18.57 -5.65 25.82
N ALA A 483 19.37 -6.59 26.33
CA ALA A 483 20.44 -6.28 27.26
C ALA A 483 21.50 -5.30 26.73
N LYS A 484 21.57 -5.10 25.40
CA LYS A 484 22.52 -4.20 24.72
C LYS A 484 21.86 -2.97 24.12
N THR A 485 20.56 -2.75 24.30
CA THR A 485 19.90 -1.51 23.82
C THR A 485 19.54 -0.60 24.97
N VAL A 486 19.58 0.71 24.70
CA VAL A 486 19.05 1.76 25.58
C VAL A 486 18.15 2.68 24.76
N ALA A 487 17.10 3.21 25.39
CA ALA A 487 16.30 4.27 24.82
C ALA A 487 16.58 5.58 25.55
N ILE A 488 16.69 6.67 24.80
CA ILE A 488 16.79 8.04 25.35
C ILE A 488 15.42 8.67 25.17
N ILE A 489 14.81 9.07 26.29
CA ILE A 489 13.46 9.61 26.36
C ILE A 489 13.57 11.06 26.81
N LYS A 490 12.97 11.99 26.08
CA LYS A 490 12.98 13.42 26.39
C LYS A 490 11.58 14.00 26.35
N TYR A 491 11.22 14.77 27.36
CA TYR A 491 9.99 15.58 27.34
C TYR A 491 10.09 16.68 26.28
N ILE A 492 9.02 16.88 25.52
CA ILE A 492 8.88 17.95 24.53
C ILE A 492 8.01 19.06 25.12
N ASP A 493 6.72 18.77 25.32
CA ASP A 493 5.72 19.70 25.83
C ASP A 493 4.49 18.95 26.40
N GLY A 494 3.40 19.67 26.63
CA GLY A 494 2.15 19.14 27.19
C GLY A 494 2.10 19.22 28.71
N LEU A 495 0.88 19.17 29.25
CA LEU A 495 0.61 19.27 30.67
C LEU A 495 -0.50 18.27 31.05
N TRP A 496 -0.37 17.69 32.23
CA TRP A 496 -1.36 16.77 32.78
C TRP A 496 -1.50 16.88 34.29
N THR A 497 -2.44 16.14 34.87
CA THR A 497 -2.51 15.94 36.32
C THR A 497 -2.98 14.52 36.66
N ALA A 498 -2.38 13.96 37.71
CA ALA A 498 -2.83 12.75 38.39
C ALA A 498 -4.00 13.01 39.36
N ASN A 499 -4.32 14.28 39.67
CA ASN A 499 -5.45 14.62 40.51
C ASN A 499 -5.84 16.09 40.27
N PRO A 500 -7.07 16.40 39.84
CA PRO A 500 -7.50 17.77 39.58
C PRO A 500 -7.78 18.58 40.86
N ASN A 501 -7.78 17.95 42.04
CA ASN A 501 -8.03 18.62 43.32
C ASN A 501 -6.75 19.11 44.02
N ILE A 502 -5.57 18.78 43.49
CA ILE A 502 -4.27 19.27 43.97
C ILE A 502 -3.74 20.36 43.05
N ASN A 503 -2.71 21.09 43.49
CA ASN A 503 -2.09 22.18 42.73
C ASN A 503 -3.11 23.24 42.23
N ASN A 504 -4.18 23.48 43.00
CA ASN A 504 -5.29 24.36 42.63
C ASN A 504 -5.92 24.02 41.27
N GLY A 505 -5.94 22.74 40.88
CA GLY A 505 -6.45 22.24 39.61
C GLY A 505 -5.61 22.58 38.38
N LYS A 506 -4.41 23.14 38.56
CA LYS A 506 -3.49 23.42 37.46
C LYS A 506 -2.75 22.15 37.05
N LEU A 507 -2.73 21.90 35.74
CA LEU A 507 -1.92 20.86 35.12
C LEU A 507 -0.43 21.20 35.26
N TYR A 508 0.42 20.17 35.25
CA TYR A 508 1.87 20.26 35.36
C TYR A 508 2.56 19.37 34.31
N ASN A 509 3.87 19.56 34.12
CA ASN A 509 4.62 18.84 33.10
C ASN A 509 5.03 17.43 33.58
N ALA A 510 5.84 16.73 32.77
CA ALA A 510 6.27 15.37 33.04
C ALA A 510 7.14 15.20 34.31
N ALA A 511 7.61 16.28 34.97
CA ALA A 511 8.30 16.20 36.26
C ALA A 511 7.37 15.86 37.45
N GLY A 512 6.05 15.91 37.24
CA GLY A 512 5.03 15.66 38.25
C GLY A 512 4.63 16.92 39.00
N ASN A 513 3.91 16.73 40.11
CA ASN A 513 3.34 17.84 40.87
C ASN A 513 4.44 18.82 41.36
N PRO A 514 4.31 20.13 41.11
CA PRO A 514 5.31 21.12 41.53
C PRO A 514 5.47 21.26 43.05
N THR A 515 4.48 20.86 43.85
CA THR A 515 4.60 20.84 45.33
C THR A 515 5.30 19.59 45.84
N PHE A 516 5.74 18.71 44.95
CA PHE A 516 6.38 17.42 45.23
C PHE A 516 5.56 16.56 46.20
N ILE A 517 4.62 15.79 45.66
CA ILE A 517 3.83 14.84 46.45
C ILE A 517 4.47 13.47 46.30
N ASN A 518 4.84 12.86 47.42
CA ASN A 518 5.49 11.56 47.40
C ASN A 518 4.49 10.45 47.08
N ALA A 519 4.70 9.72 45.98
CA ALA A 519 3.82 8.64 45.53
C ALA A 519 3.78 7.49 46.55
N LYS A 520 2.58 7.03 46.89
CA LYS A 520 2.33 6.02 47.95
C LYS A 520 2.57 4.58 47.45
N PRO A 521 2.68 3.59 48.36
CA PRO A 521 2.72 2.18 47.96
C PRO A 521 1.50 1.76 47.13
N GLY A 522 1.70 1.30 45.89
CA GLY A 522 0.60 0.96 44.96
C GLY A 522 0.47 1.89 43.76
N TYR A 523 1.16 3.04 43.80
CA TYR A 523 1.40 3.88 42.63
C TYR A 523 2.33 3.17 41.63
N ALA A 524 2.40 3.67 40.40
CA ALA A 524 3.26 3.13 39.36
C ALA A 524 4.74 3.05 39.79
N LEU A 525 5.24 4.12 40.43
CA LEU A 525 6.57 4.19 41.04
C LEU A 525 6.48 4.84 42.44
N PRO A 526 6.31 4.04 43.50
CA PRO A 526 6.29 4.55 44.86
C PRO A 526 7.58 5.30 45.21
N ASN A 527 7.47 6.30 46.08
CA ASN A 527 8.54 7.21 46.51
C ASN A 527 9.07 8.19 45.45
N ALA A 528 8.51 8.19 44.24
CA ALA A 528 8.75 9.23 43.23
C ALA A 528 7.67 10.31 43.29
N ASN A 529 7.85 11.41 42.56
CA ASN A 529 6.85 12.48 42.51
C ASN A 529 5.54 11.99 41.85
N GLU A 530 4.41 12.25 42.49
CA GLU A 530 3.07 11.98 41.95
C GLU A 530 2.85 12.78 40.65
N GLY A 531 2.28 12.13 39.66
CA GLY A 531 2.04 12.71 38.35
C GLY A 531 3.28 12.85 37.47
N ALA A 532 4.45 12.37 37.89
CA ALA A 532 5.64 12.33 37.03
C ALA A 532 5.51 11.28 35.93
N LEU A 533 6.20 11.47 34.80
CA LEU A 533 6.32 10.44 33.78
C LEU A 533 7.26 9.33 34.26
N VAL A 534 6.80 8.07 34.14
CA VAL A 534 7.57 6.87 34.48
C VAL A 534 7.56 5.88 33.33
N GLY A 535 8.63 5.07 33.27
CA GLY A 535 8.80 4.02 32.29
C GLY A 535 8.89 2.65 32.93
N ARG A 536 8.51 1.61 32.18
CA ARG A 536 8.65 0.21 32.58
C ARG A 536 9.28 -0.61 31.48
N ILE A 537 10.22 -1.49 31.84
CA ILE A 537 10.71 -2.57 30.99
C ILE A 537 10.64 -3.88 31.79
N GLY A 538 9.81 -4.81 31.32
CA GLY A 538 9.50 -6.03 32.08
C GLY A 538 8.83 -5.67 33.41
N GLN A 539 9.44 -6.05 34.53
CA GLN A 539 8.95 -5.69 35.88
C GLN A 539 9.66 -4.46 36.48
N THR A 540 10.66 -3.90 35.80
CA THR A 540 11.45 -2.79 36.33
C THR A 540 10.81 -1.47 35.93
N VAL A 541 10.41 -0.67 36.93
CA VAL A 541 9.88 0.69 36.75
C VAL A 541 10.95 1.72 37.10
N PHE A 542 11.04 2.82 36.36
CA PHE A 542 12.02 3.87 36.56
C PHE A 542 11.41 5.26 36.28
N LEU A 543 11.97 6.28 36.93
CA LEU A 543 11.57 7.68 36.74
C LEU A 543 12.13 8.20 35.41
N ILE A 544 11.28 8.86 34.63
CA ILE A 544 11.69 9.59 33.42
C ILE A 544 11.69 11.09 33.68
N GLY A 545 10.61 11.62 34.26
CA GLY A 545 10.49 13.06 34.47
C GLY A 545 10.57 13.83 33.15
N LEU A 546 11.46 14.83 33.10
CA LEU A 546 11.72 15.61 31.88
C LEU A 546 12.66 14.90 30.89
N GLY A 547 13.30 13.80 31.30
CA GLY A 547 14.10 12.98 30.40
C GLY A 547 15.00 11.99 31.13
N ALA A 548 15.21 10.83 30.51
CA ALA A 548 16.04 9.76 31.05
C ALA A 548 16.63 8.88 29.95
N THR A 549 17.68 8.14 30.29
CA THR A 549 18.10 6.96 29.54
C THR A 549 17.60 5.73 30.28
N THR A 550 17.01 4.77 29.56
CA THR A 550 16.52 3.52 30.16
C THR A 550 17.65 2.79 30.90
N PRO A 551 17.37 2.11 32.03
CA PRO A 551 18.38 1.30 32.70
C PRO A 551 18.96 0.24 31.77
N ALA A 552 20.29 0.05 31.81
CA ALA A 552 20.98 -0.90 30.94
C ALA A 552 20.70 -2.35 31.36
N GLY A 553 20.78 -3.28 30.40
CA GLY A 553 20.64 -4.71 30.66
C GLY A 553 19.19 -5.22 30.73
N LEU A 554 18.19 -4.33 30.65
CA LEU A 554 16.79 -4.72 30.70
C LEU A 554 16.32 -5.33 29.37
N VAL A 555 15.47 -6.35 29.46
CA VAL A 555 14.88 -7.05 28.31
C VAL A 555 13.36 -7.00 28.44
N GLY A 556 12.67 -6.59 27.37
CA GLY A 556 11.22 -6.49 27.37
C GLY A 556 10.70 -5.35 26.50
N LYS A 557 9.41 -5.06 26.59
CA LYS A 557 8.82 -3.88 25.95
C LYS A 557 9.08 -2.64 26.80
N LEU A 558 9.35 -1.50 26.17
CA LEU A 558 9.32 -0.20 26.84
C LEU A 558 7.88 0.29 26.88
N GLU A 559 7.37 0.56 28.08
CA GLU A 559 6.04 1.08 28.29
C GLU A 559 6.08 2.34 29.16
N LEU A 560 5.15 3.27 28.96
CA LEU A 560 5.15 4.58 29.63
C LEU A 560 3.82 4.84 30.34
N CYS A 561 3.82 5.52 31.50
CA CYS A 561 2.60 6.01 32.13
C CYS A 561 2.84 7.21 33.06
N ILE A 562 1.75 7.81 33.51
CA ILE A 562 1.77 8.76 34.62
C ILE A 562 1.97 8.03 35.95
N ASN A 563 2.77 8.60 36.84
CA ASN A 563 2.99 8.06 38.17
C ASN A 563 1.81 8.34 39.10
N ASP A 564 0.84 7.43 39.10
CA ASP A 564 -0.39 7.57 39.86
C ASP A 564 -0.85 6.21 40.41
N ASP A 565 -1.90 6.22 41.22
CA ASP A 565 -2.52 5.07 41.88
C ASP A 565 -3.25 4.16 40.87
N LEU A 566 -2.47 3.26 40.28
CA LEU A 566 -2.91 2.34 39.23
C LEU A 566 -4.08 1.43 39.64
N LYS A 567 -4.34 1.28 40.94
CA LYS A 567 -5.37 0.39 41.49
C LYS A 567 -6.48 1.14 42.24
N GLY A 568 -6.42 2.47 42.33
CA GLY A 568 -7.40 3.28 43.09
C GLY A 568 -7.46 2.93 44.58
N ILE A 569 -6.32 2.58 45.20
CA ILE A 569 -6.22 2.27 46.63
C ILE A 569 -6.53 3.48 47.52
N TYR A 570 -6.14 4.68 47.10
CA TYR A 570 -6.17 5.91 47.89
C TYR A 570 -7.07 6.99 47.31
N GLY A 571 -7.80 6.71 46.23
CA GLY A 571 -8.63 7.68 45.54
C GLY A 571 -9.23 7.16 44.24
N ALA A 572 -9.47 8.07 43.30
CA ALA A 572 -10.07 7.76 42.00
C ALA A 572 -9.12 7.01 41.04
N GLY A 573 -7.86 6.82 41.42
CA GLY A 573 -6.81 6.30 40.55
C GLY A 573 -6.73 7.10 39.25
N LEU A 574 -6.51 6.42 38.12
CA LEU A 574 -6.40 7.11 36.82
C LEU A 574 -7.71 7.76 36.32
N THR A 575 -8.84 7.59 37.00
CA THR A 575 -10.15 7.93 36.43
C THR A 575 -10.45 9.44 36.40
N ASP A 576 -9.80 10.24 37.25
CA ASP A 576 -9.92 11.70 37.28
C ASP A 576 -8.70 12.43 36.68
N ASN A 577 -7.73 11.68 36.16
CA ASN A 577 -6.58 12.23 35.44
C ASN A 577 -7.00 13.01 34.20
N LYS A 578 -6.26 14.08 33.89
CA LYS A 578 -6.54 14.97 32.75
C LYS A 578 -5.27 15.39 32.04
N GLY A 579 -5.38 15.56 30.72
CA GLY A 579 -4.31 16.06 29.87
C GLY A 579 -3.34 14.97 29.41
N SER A 580 -2.30 15.40 28.70
CA SER A 580 -1.28 14.54 28.10
C SER A 580 0.07 15.25 28.01
N VAL A 581 1.13 14.47 27.87
CA VAL A 581 2.49 14.97 27.63
C VAL A 581 3.05 14.36 26.36
N HIS A 582 3.91 15.10 25.67
CA HIS A 582 4.61 14.65 24.46
C HIS A 582 6.07 14.35 24.77
N VAL A 583 6.55 13.21 24.27
CA VAL A 583 7.95 12.77 24.47
C VAL A 583 8.58 12.33 23.16
N HIS A 584 9.88 12.55 23.05
CA HIS A 584 10.74 12.13 21.96
C HIS A 584 11.57 10.92 22.40
N ILE A 585 11.60 9.85 21.62
CA ILE A 585 12.35 8.63 21.93
C ILE A 585 13.30 8.24 20.80
N SER A 586 14.59 8.08 21.12
CA SER A 586 15.60 7.41 20.26
C SER A 586 16.03 6.08 20.87
N VAL A 587 16.46 5.13 20.04
CA VAL A 587 16.93 3.80 20.48
C VAL A 587 18.31 3.53 19.91
N GLU A 588 19.24 3.11 20.77
CA GLU A 588 20.65 2.91 20.42
C GLU A 588 21.19 1.60 21.00
N ASN A 589 22.21 1.04 20.34
CA ASN A 589 22.98 -0.06 20.89
C ASN A 589 24.08 0.49 21.81
N LYS A 590 24.16 -0.04 23.03
CA LYS A 590 25.30 0.11 23.93
C LYS A 590 26.43 -0.81 23.44
N PHE A 591 27.59 -0.21 23.18
CA PHE A 591 28.78 -0.92 22.75
C PHE A 591 29.36 -1.79 23.86
#